data_AF-A0A8D3X336-F1
#
_entry.id   AF-A0A8D3X336-F1
#
_cell.length_a   1.000
_cell.length_b   1.000
_cell.length_c   1.000
_cell.angle_alpha   90.00
_cell.angle_beta   90.00
_cell.angle_gamma   90.00
#
_symmetry.space_group_name_H-M   'P 1'
#
loop_
_entity.id
_entity.type
_entity.pdbx_description
1 polymer ?
#
loop_
_entity_poly.entity_id
_entity_poly.type
_entity_poly.pdbx_seq_one_letter_code
_entity_poly.pdbx_strand_id
1 'polypeptide(L)'
;MNRHTEQNQLQRTMKSRHLFMIALGGVIGTGLFLGSGFTISQAGPGGAILAYIIGGFLMYLVMLCLGELAVAMPVSGSFQEYATRFFRTFYRLYDWMAVLVQLGKYDRA
;
A
#
# COMPACT_ATOMS: atom_id res chain seq x y z
N MET A 1 41.43 -17.94 -8.46
CA MET A 1 39.99 -18.20 -8.23
C MET A 1 39.30 -16.88 -7.93
N ASN A 2 38.97 -16.08 -8.97
CA ASN A 2 38.34 -14.77 -8.82
C ASN A 2 36.82 -14.93 -8.73
N ARG A 3 36.25 -14.64 -7.56
CA ARG A 3 34.80 -14.53 -7.40
C ARG A 3 34.35 -13.17 -7.94
N HIS A 4 33.82 -13.15 -9.17
CA HIS A 4 32.96 -12.05 -9.59
C HIS A 4 31.68 -12.13 -8.76
N THR A 5 31.64 -11.33 -7.69
CA THR A 5 30.38 -11.00 -7.02
C THR A 5 29.61 -10.11 -8.00
N GLU A 6 28.88 -10.74 -8.91
CA GLU A 6 27.82 -10.11 -9.70
C GLU A 6 26.77 -9.60 -8.70
N GLN A 7 27.04 -8.44 -8.11
CA GLN A 7 26.01 -7.64 -7.48
C GLN A 7 25.07 -7.31 -8.64
N ASN A 8 23.94 -8.02 -8.69
CA ASN A 8 22.84 -7.78 -9.61
C ASN A 8 22.31 -6.36 -9.31
N GLN A 9 23.03 -5.36 -9.80
CA GLN A 9 22.66 -3.96 -9.71
C GLN A 9 21.47 -3.81 -10.63
N LEU A 10 20.29 -3.72 -10.01
CA LEU A 10 19.05 -3.38 -10.70
C LEU A 10 19.33 -2.20 -11.63
N GLN A 11 19.25 -2.42 -12.95
CA GLN A 11 19.36 -1.34 -13.89
C GLN A 11 18.28 -0.32 -13.57
N ARG A 12 18.70 0.90 -13.25
CA ARG A 12 17.82 2.06 -13.02
C ARG A 12 17.22 2.52 -14.36
N THR A 13 16.42 1.67 -14.98
CA THR A 13 15.75 1.91 -16.28
C THR A 13 14.27 2.26 -16.11
N MET A 14 13.75 2.19 -14.88
CA MET A 14 12.38 2.58 -14.57
C MET A 14 12.18 4.09 -14.74
N LYS A 15 11.67 4.46 -15.91
CA LYS A 15 11.23 5.81 -16.26
C LYS A 15 9.93 6.13 -15.50
N SER A 16 9.69 7.41 -15.22
CA SER A 16 8.48 7.90 -14.53
C SER A 16 7.19 7.36 -15.13
N ARG A 17 7.14 7.15 -16.45
CA ARG A 17 5.99 6.56 -17.16
C ARG A 17 5.60 5.16 -16.66
N HIS A 18 6.57 4.30 -16.35
CA HIS A 18 6.30 2.95 -15.85
C HIS A 18 5.76 3.01 -14.42
N LEU A 19 6.26 3.95 -13.62
CA LEU A 19 5.75 4.16 -12.26
C LEU A 19 4.29 4.62 -12.26
N PHE A 20 3.92 5.52 -13.17
CA PHE A 20 2.53 5.92 -13.37
C PHE A 20 1.65 4.75 -13.85
N MET A 21 2.15 3.89 -14.73
CA MET A 21 1.41 2.72 -15.19
C MET A 21 1.11 1.74 -14.04
N ILE A 22 2.07 1.52 -13.14
CA ILE A 22 1.89 0.69 -11.94
C ILE A 22 0.88 1.34 -10.98
N ALA A 23 1.02 2.63 -10.72
CA ALA A 23 0.11 3.37 -9.84
C ALA A 23 -1.34 3.33 -10.34
N LEU A 24 -1.56 3.58 -11.64
CA LEU A 24 -2.89 3.53 -12.26
C LEU A 24 -3.48 2.11 -12.21
N GLY A 25 -2.66 1.08 -12.47
CA GLY A 25 -3.09 -0.32 -12.36
C GLY A 25 -3.55 -0.70 -10.95
N GLY A 26 -2.84 -0.23 -9.92
CA GLY A 26 -3.21 -0.47 -8.52
C GLY A 26 -4.48 0.26 -8.08
N VAL A 27 -4.64 1.53 -8.48
CA VAL A 27 -5.77 2.38 -8.06
C VAL A 27 -7.08 1.99 -8.75
N ILE A 28 -7.04 1.63 -10.05
CA ILE A 28 -8.25 1.22 -10.77
C ILE A 28 -8.72 -0.14 -10.25
N GLY A 29 -7.83 -1.14 -10.20
CA GLY A 29 -7.99 -2.42 -9.51
C GLY A 29 -9.37 -3.09 -9.55
N THR A 30 -9.62 -4.00 -8.60
CA THR A 30 -10.96 -4.56 -8.34
C THR A 30 -11.79 -3.65 -7.44
N GLY A 31 -11.13 -2.77 -6.67
CA GLY A 31 -11.74 -1.89 -5.67
C GLY A 31 -12.70 -0.86 -6.28
N LEU A 32 -12.39 -0.30 -7.45
CA LEU A 32 -13.28 0.66 -8.10
C LEU A 32 -14.55 -0.04 -8.60
N PHE A 33 -14.45 -1.25 -9.14
CA PHE A 33 -15.60 -2.00 -9.68
C PHE A 33 -16.47 -2.66 -8.60
N LEU A 34 -15.88 -3.39 -7.63
CA LEU A 34 -16.65 -4.00 -6.53
C LEU A 34 -17.13 -2.94 -5.53
N GLY A 35 -16.28 -1.95 -5.23
CA GLY A 35 -16.56 -0.91 -4.26
C GLY A 35 -17.61 0.09 -4.74
N SER A 36 -17.59 0.49 -6.01
CA SER A 36 -18.63 1.38 -6.55
C SER A 36 -20.01 0.71 -6.56
N GLY A 37 -20.09 -0.56 -6.96
CA GLY A 37 -21.35 -1.33 -6.91
C GLY A 37 -21.92 -1.43 -5.50
N PHE A 38 -21.07 -1.72 -4.50
CA PHE A 38 -21.47 -1.79 -3.09
C PHE A 38 -21.87 -0.42 -2.52
N THR A 39 -21.14 0.63 -2.89
CA THR A 39 -21.42 1.99 -2.40
C THR A 39 -22.72 2.53 -3.00
N ILE A 40 -22.99 2.24 -4.28
CA ILE A 40 -24.22 2.65 -4.96
C ILE A 40 -25.44 1.90 -4.39
N SER A 41 -25.31 0.60 -4.08
CA SER A 41 -26.43 -0.18 -3.53
C SER A 41 -26.78 0.20 -2.09
N GLN A 42 -25.78 0.53 -1.26
CA GLN A 42 -25.97 0.91 0.14
C GLN A 42 -26.34 2.39 0.34
N ALA A 43 -25.64 3.31 -0.33
CA ALA A 43 -25.78 4.75 -0.10
C ALA A 43 -26.69 5.46 -1.14
N GLY A 44 -27.12 4.75 -2.18
CA GLY A 44 -27.83 5.32 -3.32
C GLY A 44 -26.93 6.16 -4.25
N PRO A 45 -27.42 6.55 -5.44
CA PRO A 45 -26.61 7.22 -6.46
C PRO A 45 -26.09 8.61 -6.01
N GLY A 46 -26.89 9.36 -5.25
CA GLY A 46 -26.47 10.65 -4.70
C GLY A 46 -25.46 10.52 -3.55
N GLY A 47 -25.66 9.54 -2.66
CA GLY A 47 -24.76 9.26 -1.55
C GLY A 47 -23.40 8.73 -2.00
N ALA A 48 -23.37 7.93 -3.08
CA ALA A 48 -22.14 7.41 -3.65
C ALA A 48 -21.21 8.52 -4.17
N ILE A 49 -21.76 9.51 -4.90
CA ILE A 49 -20.96 10.64 -5.42
C ILE A 49 -20.35 11.44 -4.27
N LEU A 50 -21.16 11.76 -3.25
CA LEU A 50 -20.69 12.50 -2.08
C LEU A 50 -19.61 11.74 -1.32
N ALA A 51 -19.80 10.42 -1.13
CA ALA A 51 -18.82 9.54 -0.49
C ALA A 51 -17.49 9.49 -1.27
N TYR A 52 -17.53 9.44 -2.60
CA TYR A 52 -16.31 9.49 -3.42
C TYR A 52 -15.59 10.84 -3.35
N ILE A 53 -16.31 11.97 -3.28
CA ILE A 53 -15.70 13.29 -3.12
C ILE A 53 -15.01 13.41 -1.76
N ILE A 54 -15.71 13.04 -0.68
CA ILE A 54 -15.16 13.12 0.68
C ILE A 54 -14.00 12.14 0.85
N GLY A 55 -14.16 10.90 0.37
CA GLY A 55 -13.10 9.88 0.41
C GLY A 55 -11.88 10.28 -0.42
N GLY A 56 -12.09 10.84 -1.61
CA GLY A 56 -11.02 11.38 -2.46
C GLY A 56 -10.29 12.54 -1.80
N PHE A 57 -11.01 13.45 -1.13
CA PHE A 57 -10.41 14.54 -0.37
C PHE A 57 -9.57 14.05 0.81
N LEU A 58 -10.08 13.06 1.56
CA LEU A 58 -9.32 12.42 2.64
C LEU A 58 -8.04 11.75 2.12
N MET A 59 -8.14 11.00 1.01
CA MET A 59 -6.98 10.35 0.40
C MET A 59 -5.97 11.37 -0.16
N TYR A 60 -6.43 12.50 -0.67
CA TYR A 60 -5.56 13.59 -1.10
C TYR A 60 -4.74 14.17 0.06
N LEU A 61 -5.37 14.43 1.21
CA LEU A 61 -4.68 14.87 2.42
C LEU A 61 -3.63 13.86 2.89
N VAL A 62 -3.98 12.57 2.87
CA VAL A 62 -3.05 11.48 3.20
C VAL A 62 -1.86 11.50 2.23
N MET A 63 -2.10 11.55 0.92
CA MET A 63 -1.04 11.57 -0.08
C MET A 63 -0.13 12.80 0.04
N LEU A 64 -0.68 13.95 0.42
CA LEU A 64 0.09 15.17 0.68
C LEU A 64 1.06 14.96 1.86
N CYS A 65 0.57 14.44 3.00
CA CYS A 65 1.41 14.13 4.16
C CYS A 65 2.50 13.10 3.83
N LEU A 66 2.16 12.07 3.03
CA LEU A 66 3.11 11.05 2.61
C LEU A 66 4.14 11.58 1.61
N GLY A 67 3.77 12.54 0.75
CA GLY A 67 4.68 13.21 -0.16
C GLY A 67 5.78 13.97 0.58
N GLU A 68 5.39 14.75 1.60
CA GLU A 68 6.34 15.45 2.48
C GLU A 68 7.29 14.47 3.18
N LEU A 69 6.76 13.35 3.68
CA LEU A 69 7.55 12.32 4.35
C LEU A 69 8.52 11.59 3.40
N ALA A 70 8.10 11.35 2.16
CA ALA A 70 8.91 10.70 1.13
C ALA A 70 10.08 11.57 0.67
N VAL A 71 9.93 12.90 0.67
CA VAL A 71 11.02 13.85 0.40
C VAL A 71 11.96 13.96 1.60
N ALA A 72 11.42 14.00 2.82
CA ALA A 72 12.22 14.13 4.04
C ALA A 72 13.09 12.89 4.32
N MET A 73 12.62 11.68 4.01
CA MET A 73 13.38 10.44 4.16
C MET A 73 13.25 9.54 2.92
N PRO A 74 14.14 9.65 1.93
CA PRO A 74 14.11 8.81 0.74
C PRO A 74 14.64 7.40 1.05
N VAL A 75 13.82 6.59 1.73
CA VAL A 75 14.09 5.17 1.98
C VAL A 75 13.38 4.30 0.95
N SER A 76 14.05 3.27 0.45
CA SER A 76 13.49 2.26 -0.47
C SER A 76 12.56 1.28 0.26
N GLY A 77 11.57 1.79 1.00
CA GLY A 77 10.64 1.01 1.84
C GLY A 77 9.18 1.39 1.59
N SER A 78 8.28 0.43 1.79
CA SER A 78 6.82 0.64 1.74
C SER A 78 6.35 1.57 2.89
N PHE A 79 5.11 2.03 2.88
CA PHE A 79 4.50 2.82 3.97
C PHE A 79 4.68 2.18 5.36
N GLN A 80 4.78 0.84 5.40
CA GLN A 80 5.07 0.08 6.60
C GLN A 80 6.45 0.36 7.20
N GLU A 81 7.47 0.72 6.41
CA GLU A 81 8.81 1.07 6.91
C GLU A 81 8.78 2.37 7.72
N TYR A 82 7.98 3.35 7.28
CA TYR A 82 7.73 4.57 8.04
C TYR A 82 7.02 4.25 9.37
N ALA A 83 5.96 3.42 9.35
CA ALA A 83 5.24 3.01 10.56
C ALA A 83 6.10 2.17 11.53
N THR A 84 6.92 1.25 11.01
CA THR A 84 7.77 0.35 11.81
C THR A 84 8.91 1.12 12.49
N ARG A 85 9.41 2.21 11.89
CA ARG A 85 10.41 3.06 12.54
C ARG A 85 9.86 3.82 13.74
N PHE A 86 8.60 4.28 13.67
CA PHE A 86 7.95 4.98 14.78
C PHE A 86 7.39 4.02 15.84
N PHE A 87 6.93 2.81 15.48
CA PHE A 87 6.22 1.88 16.37
C PHE A 87 6.87 0.49 16.49
N ARG A 88 8.20 0.43 16.44
CA ARG A 88 9.02 -0.78 16.31
C ARG A 88 8.65 -1.94 17.26
N THR A 89 8.24 -1.64 18.49
CA THR A 89 7.97 -2.66 19.52
C THR A 89 6.59 -3.31 19.39
N PHE A 90 5.57 -2.57 18.91
CA PHE A 90 4.19 -3.06 18.88
C PHE A 90 3.89 -3.90 17.62
N TYR A 91 4.43 -3.51 16.46
CA TYR A 91 4.18 -4.20 15.19
C TYR A 91 4.76 -5.62 15.16
N ARG A 92 5.89 -5.86 15.85
CA ARG A 92 6.52 -7.19 15.91
C ARG A 92 5.68 -8.21 16.68
N LEU A 93 4.88 -7.75 17.64
CA LEU A 93 3.95 -8.59 18.40
C LEU A 93 2.68 -8.88 17.60
N TYR A 94 2.17 -7.88 16.87
CA TYR A 94 0.99 -8.03 16.01
C TYR A 94 1.24 -8.99 14.84
N ASP A 95 2.42 -8.91 14.22
CA ASP A 95 2.85 -9.84 13.17
C ASP A 95 3.00 -11.27 13.70
N TRP A 96 3.63 -11.45 14.87
CA TRP A 96 3.72 -12.75 15.55
C TRP A 96 2.35 -13.31 15.95
N MET A 97 1.42 -12.47 16.42
CA MET A 97 0.06 -12.90 16.75
C MET A 97 -0.73 -13.32 15.50
N ALA A 98 -0.58 -12.59 14.38
CA ALA A 98 -1.20 -12.97 13.12
C ALA A 98 -0.69 -14.33 12.61
N VAL A 99 0.63 -14.58 12.70
CA VAL A 99 1.24 -15.86 12.38
C VAL A 99 0.74 -16.99 13.29
N LEU A 100 0.62 -16.74 14.60
CA LEU A 100 0.09 -17.73 15.54
C LEU A 100 -1.38 -18.07 15.27
N VAL A 101 -2.20 -17.09 14.89
CA VAL A 101 -3.60 -17.32 14.49
C VAL A 101 -3.68 -18.12 13.18
N GLN A 102 -2.77 -17.89 12.24
CA GLN A 102 -2.71 -18.65 10.99
C GLN A 102 -2.23 -20.10 11.21
N LEU A 103 -1.24 -20.31 12.07
CA LEU A 103 -0.75 -21.65 12.43
C LEU A 103 -1.81 -22.49 13.12
N GLY A 104 -2.65 -21.88 13.98
CA GLY A 104 -3.79 -22.57 14.59
C GLY A 104 -4.89 -23.01 13.61
N LYS A 105 -4.90 -22.46 12.39
CA LYS A 105 -5.79 -22.91 11.30
C LYS A 105 -5.15 -23.99 10.42
N TYR A 106 -3.83 -24.08 10.39
CA TYR A 106 -3.10 -25.05 9.57
C TYR A 106 -3.15 -26.48 10.15
N ASP A 107 -3.28 -26.61 11.47
CA ASP A 107 -3.41 -27.89 12.19
C ASP A 107 -4.83 -28.50 12.11
N ARG A 108 -5.79 -27.82 11.45
CA ARG A 108 -7.18 -28.29 11.28
C ARG A 108 -7.59 -28.60 9.84
N ALA A 109 -6.63 -28.77 8.93
CA ALA A 109 -6.82 -29.28 7.57
C ALA A 109 -6.08 -30.60 7.38
#